data_AF-A0AA96MVX3-F1
#
_entry.id   AF-A0AA96MVX3-F1
#
_cell.length_a   1.000
_cell.length_b   1.000
_cell.length_c   1.000
_cell.angle_alpha   90.00
_cell.angle_beta   90.00
_cell.angle_gamma   90.00
#
_symmetry.space_group_name_H-M   'P 1'
#
loop_
_entity.id
_entity.type
_entity.pdbx_description
1 polymer ?
#
loop_
_entity_poly.entity_id
_entity_poly.type
_entity_poly.pdbx_seq_one_letter_code
_entity_poly.pdbx_strand_id
1 'polypeptide(L)'
;MEAITRDFFLFLSKNDLLNKIAQKRGGKFAQGKLIGGLDFPSSIEFIRKLNNQGLSVTVDHLGEFVNSVEIANERTEECIRTIEMISKEKLDSQVSLKMTSLGLDIDRELVMSNMTRILDTAEKHQIMVTIDMEDVPRCQATIDIFKELKEKYSCISTVLQAYLYRTEQDLKDLSEYQPFLRLVKGAYKESADVAYPEKKDVDENYKKLIKQSLLSGNYTAIASHDDQIIEYTKMIAREHNIPKDRFEFQMLYGMRNKTQLDLVKQGYKFRVYVPYGLDWYGYFMRRLAERPANIAFAFKGMVKN
;
A
#
# COMPACT_ATOMS: atom_id res chain seq x y z
N MET A 1 13.16 -6.98 24.85
CA MET A 1 12.07 -6.00 25.03
C MET A 1 11.29 -5.75 23.74
N GLU A 2 11.95 -5.53 22.59
CA GLU A 2 11.26 -5.25 21.30
C GLU A 2 10.31 -6.35 20.82
N ALA A 3 10.69 -7.64 20.94
CA ALA A 3 9.83 -8.76 20.56
C ALA A 3 8.53 -8.83 21.39
N ILE A 4 8.64 -8.59 22.71
CA ILE A 4 7.50 -8.59 23.65
C ILE A 4 6.52 -7.46 23.31
N THR A 5 7.01 -6.28 22.91
CA THR A 5 6.16 -5.16 22.48
C THR A 5 5.51 -5.41 21.11
N ARG A 6 6.21 -6.02 20.16
CA ARG A 6 5.66 -6.33 18.82
C ARG A 6 4.52 -7.34 18.91
N ASP A 7 4.75 -8.46 19.59
CA ASP A 7 3.73 -9.51 19.71
C ASP A 7 2.51 -9.01 20.52
N PHE A 8 2.70 -8.11 21.49
CA PHE A 8 1.62 -7.44 22.21
C PHE A 8 0.73 -6.57 21.30
N PHE A 9 1.31 -5.71 20.47
CA PHE A 9 0.52 -4.88 19.55
C PHE A 9 -0.13 -5.71 18.43
N LEU A 10 0.52 -6.77 17.95
CA LEU A 10 -0.09 -7.71 17.01
C LEU A 10 -1.29 -8.44 17.65
N PHE A 11 -1.17 -8.85 18.92
CA PHE A 11 -2.29 -9.41 19.68
C PHE A 11 -3.45 -8.41 19.79
N LEU A 12 -3.17 -7.15 20.15
CA LEU A 12 -4.21 -6.11 20.21
C LEU A 12 -4.86 -5.85 18.85
N SER A 13 -4.12 -5.92 17.75
CA SER A 13 -4.67 -5.69 16.40
C SER A 13 -5.76 -6.69 16.01
N LYS A 14 -5.77 -7.88 16.64
CA LYS A 14 -6.75 -8.95 16.40
C LYS A 14 -7.92 -8.95 17.40
N ASN A 15 -8.03 -7.95 18.27
CA ASN A 15 -9.07 -7.92 19.31
C ASN A 15 -10.35 -7.21 18.83
N ASP A 16 -11.41 -7.98 18.57
CA ASP A 16 -12.69 -7.47 18.05
C ASP A 16 -13.42 -6.52 19.00
N LEU A 17 -13.29 -6.72 20.32
CA LEU A 17 -13.94 -5.85 21.31
C LEU A 17 -13.29 -4.46 21.30
N LEU A 18 -11.95 -4.40 21.27
CA LEU A 18 -11.21 -3.15 21.20
C LEU A 18 -11.43 -2.45 19.85
N ASN A 19 -11.49 -3.19 18.75
CA ASN A 19 -11.89 -2.66 17.44
C ASN A 19 -13.26 -1.96 17.51
N LYS A 20 -14.30 -2.64 18.05
CA LYS A 20 -15.65 -2.08 18.17
C LYS A 20 -15.71 -0.84 19.07
N ILE A 21 -14.95 -0.81 20.17
CA ILE A 21 -14.86 0.36 21.05
C ILE A 21 -14.19 1.53 20.33
N ALA A 22 -13.10 1.27 19.63
CA ALA A 22 -12.35 2.28 18.88
C ALA A 22 -13.18 2.88 17.74
N GLN A 23 -13.90 2.05 16.98
CA GLN A 23 -14.87 2.50 15.96
C GLN A 23 -15.90 3.47 16.54
N LYS A 24 -16.50 3.14 17.71
CA LYS A 24 -17.56 3.94 18.32
C LYS A 24 -17.09 5.23 18.99
N ARG A 25 -15.89 5.25 19.56
CA ARG A 25 -15.43 6.35 20.45
C ARG A 25 -14.16 7.07 19.98
N GLY A 26 -13.44 6.54 19.00
CA GLY A 26 -12.14 7.06 18.57
C GLY A 26 -12.08 7.62 17.14
N GLY A 27 -13.20 7.63 16.39
CA GLY A 27 -13.19 8.11 14.99
C GLY A 27 -12.66 9.54 14.82
N LYS A 28 -13.10 10.49 15.65
CA LYS A 28 -12.59 11.88 15.66
C LYS A 28 -11.10 11.98 16.03
N PHE A 29 -10.56 11.00 16.74
CA PHE A 29 -9.15 10.97 17.14
C PHE A 29 -8.24 10.44 16.02
N ALA A 30 -8.73 9.47 15.25
CA ALA A 30 -7.97 8.88 14.15
C ALA A 30 -7.98 9.75 12.88
N GLN A 31 -9.08 10.44 12.60
CA GLN A 31 -9.25 11.28 11.41
C GLN A 31 -8.21 12.42 11.36
N GLY A 32 -7.49 12.54 10.24
CA GLY A 32 -6.48 13.57 10.02
C GLY A 32 -5.19 13.39 10.82
N LYS A 33 -5.04 12.29 11.56
CA LYS A 33 -3.80 11.92 12.28
C LYS A 33 -3.27 10.55 11.87
N LEU A 34 -4.17 9.59 11.65
CA LEU A 34 -3.87 8.20 11.32
C LEU A 34 -4.52 7.76 10.00
N ILE A 35 -5.72 8.28 9.72
CA ILE A 35 -6.51 8.00 8.51
C ILE A 35 -6.95 9.31 7.85
N GLY A 36 -7.19 9.29 6.54
CA GLY A 36 -7.67 10.45 5.78
C GLY A 36 -9.12 10.84 6.11
N GLY A 37 -9.95 9.86 6.44
CA GLY A 37 -11.38 10.03 6.70
C GLY A 37 -12.00 8.77 7.30
N LEU A 38 -13.21 8.89 7.86
CA LEU A 38 -14.00 7.73 8.34
C LEU A 38 -14.75 7.03 7.21
N ASP A 39 -14.85 7.69 6.07
CA ASP A 39 -15.35 7.24 4.79
C ASP A 39 -14.56 7.98 3.69
N PHE A 40 -14.76 7.63 2.42
CA PHE A 40 -14.07 8.35 1.34
C PHE A 40 -14.49 9.82 1.23
N PRO A 41 -15.78 10.21 1.27
CA PRO A 41 -16.19 11.62 1.19
C PRO A 41 -15.50 12.53 2.21
N SER A 42 -15.38 12.10 3.45
CA SER A 42 -14.70 12.86 4.52
C SER A 42 -13.19 12.97 4.34
N SER A 43 -12.60 12.20 3.41
CA SER A 43 -11.18 12.28 3.06
C SER A 43 -10.86 13.26 1.91
N ILE A 44 -11.87 13.73 1.15
CA ILE A 44 -11.67 14.54 -0.08
C ILE A 44 -10.87 15.82 0.20
N GLU A 45 -11.30 16.64 1.16
CA GLU A 45 -10.60 17.89 1.48
C GLU A 45 -9.17 17.65 1.98
N PHE A 46 -8.96 16.52 2.66
CA PHE A 46 -7.65 16.12 3.13
C PHE A 46 -6.74 15.71 1.96
N ILE A 47 -7.24 14.91 1.02
CA ILE A 47 -6.52 14.52 -0.20
C ILE A 47 -6.17 15.75 -1.04
N ARG A 48 -7.12 16.68 -1.21
CA ARG A 48 -6.89 17.92 -1.96
C ARG A 48 -5.77 18.76 -1.36
N LYS A 49 -5.67 18.83 -0.02
CA LYS A 49 -4.55 19.51 0.66
C LYS A 49 -3.20 18.85 0.36
N LEU A 50 -3.13 17.52 0.28
CA LEU A 50 -1.90 16.81 -0.11
C LEU A 50 -1.56 17.07 -1.58
N ASN A 51 -2.54 16.97 -2.48
CA ASN A 51 -2.34 17.24 -3.91
C ASN A 51 -1.84 18.67 -4.17
N ASN A 52 -2.38 19.66 -3.44
CA ASN A 52 -1.91 21.06 -3.51
C ASN A 52 -0.47 21.25 -3.03
N GLN A 53 0.09 20.30 -2.29
CA GLN A 53 1.51 20.29 -1.88
C GLN A 53 2.40 19.54 -2.88
N GLY A 54 1.85 19.07 -4.01
CA GLY A 54 2.54 18.24 -4.99
C GLY A 54 2.68 16.77 -4.61
N LEU A 55 1.90 16.31 -3.61
CA LEU A 55 1.86 14.92 -3.18
C LEU A 55 0.67 14.22 -3.85
N SER A 56 0.95 13.19 -4.65
CA SER A 56 -0.08 12.28 -5.14
C SER A 56 -0.56 11.38 -3.99
N VAL A 57 -1.73 10.75 -4.14
CA VAL A 57 -2.28 9.86 -3.12
C VAL A 57 -2.55 8.46 -3.67
N THR A 58 -2.49 7.45 -2.81
CA THR A 58 -3.23 6.20 -2.98
C THR A 58 -4.07 5.97 -1.74
N VAL A 59 -5.36 5.67 -1.92
CA VAL A 59 -6.27 5.38 -0.81
C VAL A 59 -6.50 3.89 -0.65
N ASP A 60 -6.65 3.45 0.60
CA ASP A 60 -6.97 2.07 0.96
C ASP A 60 -8.16 2.08 1.92
N HIS A 61 -9.23 1.37 1.55
CA HIS A 61 -10.38 1.22 2.43
C HIS A 61 -10.08 0.17 3.48
N LEU A 62 -10.10 0.58 4.74
CA LEU A 62 -9.81 -0.30 5.86
C LEU A 62 -10.90 -1.34 6.06
N GLY A 63 -10.47 -2.60 6.21
CA GLY A 63 -11.31 -3.77 6.39
C GLY A 63 -10.71 -4.95 5.64
N GLU A 64 -10.09 -5.87 6.37
CA GLU A 64 -9.39 -7.04 5.82
C GLU A 64 -10.13 -8.33 6.18
N PHE A 65 -9.89 -9.40 5.41
CA PHE A 65 -10.39 -10.76 5.64
C PHE A 65 -11.92 -10.88 5.61
N VAL A 66 -12.45 -10.82 4.40
CA VAL A 66 -13.86 -11.04 4.17
C VAL A 66 -14.15 -12.54 4.09
N ASN A 67 -15.18 -12.99 4.82
CA ASN A 67 -15.61 -14.38 4.88
C ASN A 67 -17.02 -14.62 4.31
N SER A 68 -17.58 -13.62 3.62
CA SER A 68 -18.90 -13.74 2.99
C SER A 68 -18.91 -13.08 1.60
N VAL A 69 -19.68 -13.68 0.69
CA VAL A 69 -19.85 -13.18 -0.68
C VAL A 69 -20.48 -11.79 -0.68
N GLU A 70 -21.43 -11.56 0.21
CA GLU A 70 -22.15 -10.30 0.36
C GLU A 70 -21.18 -9.17 0.73
N ILE A 71 -20.34 -9.38 1.75
CA ILE A 71 -19.36 -8.38 2.17
C ILE A 71 -18.33 -8.12 1.05
N ALA A 72 -17.91 -9.15 0.30
CA ALA A 72 -16.97 -8.99 -0.80
C ALA A 72 -17.56 -8.10 -1.91
N ASN A 73 -18.84 -8.31 -2.22
CA ASN A 73 -19.58 -7.47 -3.16
C ASN A 73 -19.75 -6.04 -2.63
N GLU A 74 -20.06 -5.86 -1.34
CA GLU A 74 -20.15 -4.52 -0.72
C GLU A 74 -18.82 -3.75 -0.78
N ARG A 75 -17.69 -4.43 -0.53
CA ARG A 75 -16.34 -3.84 -0.64
C ARG A 75 -16.01 -3.48 -2.09
N THR A 76 -16.46 -4.29 -3.04
CA THR A 76 -16.35 -4.01 -4.48
C THR A 76 -17.10 -2.73 -4.84
N GLU A 77 -18.36 -2.59 -4.40
CA GLU A 77 -19.14 -1.37 -4.62
C GLU A 77 -18.48 -0.13 -4.01
N GLU A 78 -17.91 -0.25 -2.81
CA GLU A 78 -17.22 0.87 -2.17
C GLU A 78 -15.97 1.30 -2.94
N CYS A 79 -15.23 0.34 -3.50
CA CYS A 79 -14.09 0.62 -4.36
C CYS A 79 -14.51 1.35 -5.65
N ILE A 80 -15.58 0.88 -6.31
CA ILE A 80 -16.17 1.51 -7.51
C ILE A 80 -16.58 2.96 -7.19
N ARG A 81 -17.37 3.18 -6.14
CA ARG A 81 -17.77 4.53 -5.70
C ARG A 81 -16.57 5.43 -5.42
N THR A 82 -15.53 4.87 -4.82
CA THR A 82 -14.28 5.60 -4.54
C THR A 82 -13.60 6.07 -5.82
N ILE A 83 -13.48 5.19 -6.82
CA ILE A 83 -12.92 5.53 -8.14
C ILE A 83 -13.73 6.64 -8.82
N GLU A 84 -15.06 6.52 -8.82
CA GLU A 84 -15.96 7.53 -9.40
C GLU A 84 -15.80 8.89 -8.71
N MET A 85 -15.70 8.90 -7.38
CA MET A 85 -15.50 10.13 -6.61
C MET A 85 -14.11 10.75 -6.83
N ILE A 86 -13.04 9.94 -6.91
CA ILE A 86 -11.70 10.43 -7.27
C ILE A 86 -11.75 11.19 -8.59
N SER A 87 -12.41 10.59 -9.60
CA SER A 87 -12.56 11.19 -10.92
C SER A 87 -13.42 12.46 -10.90
N LYS A 88 -14.59 12.40 -10.26
CA LYS A 88 -15.53 13.53 -10.14
C LYS A 88 -14.90 14.74 -9.47
N GLU A 89 -14.16 14.52 -8.39
CA GLU A 89 -13.50 15.57 -7.60
C GLU A 89 -12.13 15.97 -8.16
N LYS A 90 -11.68 15.33 -9.24
CA LYS A 90 -10.39 15.56 -9.91
C LYS A 90 -9.19 15.44 -8.96
N LEU A 91 -9.20 14.43 -8.10
CA LEU A 91 -8.11 14.18 -7.16
C LEU A 91 -6.94 13.48 -7.85
N ASP A 92 -5.70 13.89 -7.55
CA ASP A 92 -4.51 13.11 -7.89
C ASP A 92 -4.39 11.96 -6.89
N SER A 93 -5.20 10.93 -7.14
CA SER A 93 -5.32 9.76 -6.29
C SER A 93 -5.49 8.48 -7.11
N GLN A 94 -5.02 7.38 -6.53
CA GLN A 94 -5.18 6.02 -7.00
C GLN A 94 -5.82 5.19 -5.88
N VAL A 95 -6.19 3.94 -6.17
CA VAL A 95 -6.74 3.03 -5.15
C VAL A 95 -5.78 1.87 -4.93
N SER A 96 -5.57 1.50 -3.67
CA SER A 96 -4.97 0.22 -3.27
C SER A 96 -6.05 -0.66 -2.67
N LEU A 97 -5.99 -1.97 -2.94
CA LEU A 97 -6.94 -2.94 -2.42
C LEU A 97 -6.24 -4.27 -2.13
N LYS A 98 -6.87 -5.11 -1.32
CA LYS A 98 -6.42 -6.48 -1.01
C LYS A 98 -7.43 -7.46 -1.58
N MET A 99 -6.99 -8.50 -2.26
CA MET A 99 -7.92 -9.39 -2.94
C MET A 99 -8.70 -10.29 -1.96
N THR A 100 -8.19 -10.50 -0.75
CA THR A 100 -9.00 -11.16 0.31
C THR A 100 -10.25 -10.38 0.67
N SER A 101 -10.26 -9.04 0.55
CA SER A 101 -11.47 -8.25 0.78
C SER A 101 -12.49 -8.36 -0.36
N LEU A 102 -12.07 -8.94 -1.49
CA LEU A 102 -12.87 -9.13 -2.70
C LEU A 102 -13.24 -10.60 -2.96
N GLY A 103 -12.87 -11.50 -2.04
CA GLY A 103 -13.26 -12.91 -2.07
C GLY A 103 -12.18 -13.90 -2.52
N LEU A 104 -10.89 -13.51 -2.55
CA LEU A 104 -9.79 -14.42 -2.94
C LEU A 104 -9.79 -15.75 -2.20
N ASP A 105 -10.07 -15.72 -0.89
CA ASP A 105 -10.09 -16.92 -0.03
C ASP A 105 -11.44 -17.66 -0.06
N ILE A 106 -12.44 -17.11 -0.76
CA ILE A 106 -13.79 -17.69 -0.86
C ILE A 106 -13.90 -18.47 -2.15
N ASP A 107 -13.72 -17.79 -3.28
CA ASP A 107 -13.90 -18.36 -4.61
C ASP A 107 -13.15 -17.54 -5.67
N ARG A 108 -12.50 -18.24 -6.61
CA ARG A 108 -11.71 -17.60 -7.66
C ARG A 108 -12.60 -16.82 -8.64
N GLU A 109 -13.78 -17.33 -8.99
CA GLU A 109 -14.69 -16.64 -9.91
C GLU A 109 -15.24 -15.36 -9.27
N LEU A 110 -15.54 -15.40 -7.96
CA LEU A 110 -15.95 -14.23 -7.19
C LEU A 110 -14.91 -13.11 -7.25
N VAL A 111 -13.66 -13.39 -6.89
CA VAL A 111 -12.60 -12.36 -6.89
C VAL A 111 -12.35 -11.83 -8.30
N MET A 112 -12.38 -12.69 -9.33
CA MET A 112 -12.24 -12.26 -10.72
C MET A 112 -13.39 -11.36 -11.18
N SER A 113 -14.63 -11.72 -10.85
CA SER A 113 -15.81 -10.92 -11.15
C SER A 113 -15.71 -9.54 -10.49
N ASN A 114 -15.39 -9.51 -9.20
CA ASN A 114 -15.24 -8.26 -8.44
C ASN A 114 -14.11 -7.39 -8.97
N MET A 115 -12.94 -7.96 -9.25
CA MET A 115 -11.81 -7.24 -9.85
C MET A 115 -12.15 -6.69 -11.24
N THR A 116 -12.84 -7.46 -12.09
CA THR A 116 -13.27 -7.03 -13.42
C THR A 116 -14.17 -5.80 -13.33
N ARG A 117 -15.16 -5.81 -12.44
CA ARG A 117 -16.10 -4.68 -12.23
C ARG A 117 -15.38 -3.41 -11.74
N ILE A 118 -14.42 -3.56 -10.84
CA ILE A 118 -13.57 -2.46 -10.37
C ILE A 118 -12.74 -1.91 -11.53
N LEU A 119 -12.07 -2.78 -12.29
CA LEU A 119 -11.16 -2.38 -13.36
C LEU A 119 -11.88 -1.78 -14.57
N ASP A 120 -13.09 -2.23 -14.89
CA ASP A 120 -13.94 -1.61 -15.92
C ASP A 120 -14.25 -0.14 -15.58
N THR A 121 -14.52 0.14 -14.30
CA THR A 121 -14.73 1.50 -13.81
C THR A 121 -13.42 2.28 -13.78
N ALA A 122 -12.34 1.64 -13.34
CA ALA A 122 -11.01 2.24 -13.26
C ALA A 122 -10.48 2.70 -14.64
N GLU A 123 -10.60 1.89 -15.69
CA GLU A 123 -10.22 2.24 -17.07
C GLU A 123 -11.03 3.44 -17.58
N LYS A 124 -12.36 3.40 -17.40
CA LYS A 124 -13.25 4.49 -17.81
C LYS A 124 -12.84 5.83 -17.21
N HIS A 125 -12.37 5.81 -15.96
CA HIS A 125 -11.97 7.00 -15.20
C HIS A 125 -10.46 7.27 -15.20
N GLN A 126 -9.66 6.43 -15.87
CA GLN A 126 -8.19 6.47 -15.91
C GLN A 126 -7.53 6.48 -14.52
N ILE A 127 -8.10 5.72 -13.57
CA ILE A 127 -7.59 5.60 -12.21
C ILE A 127 -6.82 4.29 -12.06
N MET A 128 -5.58 4.36 -11.59
CA MET A 128 -4.78 3.16 -11.33
C MET A 128 -5.30 2.42 -10.09
N VAL A 129 -5.40 1.10 -10.19
CA VAL A 129 -5.73 0.18 -9.09
C VAL A 129 -4.50 -0.67 -8.77
N THR A 130 -4.02 -0.55 -7.53
CA THR A 130 -2.90 -1.36 -7.01
C THR A 130 -3.43 -2.55 -6.22
N ILE A 131 -3.11 -3.76 -6.64
CA ILE A 131 -3.31 -4.96 -5.83
C ILE A 131 -2.20 -5.05 -4.79
N ASP A 132 -2.53 -4.78 -3.52
CA ASP A 132 -1.62 -4.96 -2.40
C ASP A 132 -1.30 -6.44 -2.20
N MET A 133 -0.02 -6.74 -2.00
CA MET A 133 0.46 -8.10 -1.75
C MET A 133 0.30 -8.45 -0.27
N GLU A 134 -0.40 -9.56 -0.03
CA GLU A 134 -0.70 -10.07 1.29
C GLU A 134 0.41 -11.04 1.77
N ASP A 135 0.08 -12.00 2.63
CA ASP A 135 1.03 -13.00 3.15
C ASP A 135 1.37 -14.10 2.10
N VAL A 136 2.42 -14.87 2.41
CA VAL A 136 3.00 -15.86 1.48
C VAL A 136 1.99 -16.83 0.84
N PRO A 137 1.00 -17.40 1.57
CA PRO A 137 0.03 -18.31 0.97
C PRO A 137 -0.77 -17.71 -0.20
N ARG A 138 -0.92 -16.38 -0.23
CA ARG A 138 -1.73 -15.66 -1.23
C ARG A 138 -0.92 -15.08 -2.38
N CYS A 139 0.43 -15.09 -2.28
CA CYS A 139 1.29 -14.50 -3.31
C CYS A 139 1.08 -15.09 -4.70
N GLN A 140 1.03 -16.42 -4.81
CA GLN A 140 0.92 -17.08 -6.12
C GLN A 140 -0.40 -16.75 -6.81
N ALA A 141 -1.53 -16.98 -6.11
CA ALA A 141 -2.85 -16.65 -6.63
C ALA A 141 -2.96 -15.16 -7.01
N THR A 142 -2.32 -14.29 -6.23
CA THR A 142 -2.29 -12.86 -6.52
C THR A 142 -1.56 -12.52 -7.81
N ILE A 143 -0.37 -13.09 -8.01
CA ILE A 143 0.43 -12.90 -9.22
C ILE A 143 -0.29 -13.46 -10.45
N ASP A 144 -0.91 -14.63 -10.33
CA ASP A 144 -1.61 -15.27 -11.45
C ASP A 144 -2.83 -14.45 -11.90
N ILE A 145 -3.64 -13.97 -10.94
CA ILE A 145 -4.77 -13.07 -11.22
C ILE A 145 -4.27 -11.75 -11.80
N PHE A 146 -3.20 -11.16 -11.26
CA PHE A 146 -2.63 -9.94 -11.82
C PHE A 146 -2.23 -10.11 -13.29
N LYS A 147 -1.54 -11.21 -13.64
CA LYS A 147 -1.14 -11.49 -15.03
C LYS A 147 -2.35 -11.56 -15.96
N GLU A 148 -3.39 -12.32 -15.59
CA GLU A 148 -4.62 -12.43 -16.39
C GLU A 148 -5.31 -11.08 -16.59
N LEU A 149 -5.40 -10.25 -15.54
CA LEU A 149 -6.03 -8.94 -15.62
C LEU A 149 -5.15 -7.94 -16.38
N LYS A 150 -3.82 -8.02 -16.26
CA LYS A 150 -2.88 -7.11 -16.92
C LYS A 150 -2.88 -7.23 -18.44
N GLU A 151 -3.23 -8.39 -18.97
CA GLU A 151 -3.45 -8.60 -20.41
C GLU A 151 -4.67 -7.83 -20.96
N LYS A 152 -5.64 -7.53 -20.08
CA LYS A 152 -6.90 -6.85 -20.44
C LYS A 152 -6.92 -5.38 -20.06
N TYR A 153 -6.23 -5.02 -18.97
CA TYR A 153 -6.31 -3.69 -18.36
C TYR A 153 -4.93 -3.01 -18.29
N SER A 154 -4.91 -1.72 -18.59
CA SER A 154 -3.73 -0.86 -18.46
C SER A 154 -3.63 -0.22 -17.07
N CYS A 155 -4.77 0.03 -16.41
CA CYS A 155 -4.90 0.71 -15.13
C CYS A 155 -4.72 -0.20 -13.89
N ILE A 156 -3.91 -1.25 -14.00
CA ILE A 156 -3.64 -2.21 -12.93
C ILE A 156 -2.14 -2.27 -12.59
N SER A 157 -1.84 -2.28 -11.29
CA SER A 157 -0.51 -2.46 -10.72
C SER A 157 -0.54 -3.48 -9.59
N THR A 158 0.64 -3.94 -9.14
CA THR A 158 0.74 -4.86 -8.01
C THR A 158 1.98 -4.58 -7.15
N VAL A 159 2.10 -5.30 -6.04
CA VAL A 159 3.15 -5.14 -5.03
C VAL A 159 4.06 -6.37 -4.99
N LEU A 160 5.36 -6.15 -4.79
CA LEU A 160 6.33 -7.22 -4.52
C LEU A 160 7.11 -6.93 -3.23
N GLN A 161 7.43 -7.99 -2.48
CA GLN A 161 7.94 -7.90 -1.11
C GLN A 161 9.39 -8.39 -1.00
N ALA A 162 10.33 -7.49 -0.74
CA ALA A 162 11.76 -7.79 -0.76
C ALA A 162 12.24 -8.81 0.27
N TYR A 163 11.49 -9.06 1.34
CA TYR A 163 11.84 -10.07 2.33
C TYR A 163 11.64 -11.53 1.88
N LEU A 164 10.99 -11.81 0.73
CA LEU A 164 10.77 -13.20 0.29
C LEU A 164 11.87 -13.65 -0.67
N TYR A 165 12.27 -14.91 -0.55
CA TYR A 165 13.24 -15.51 -1.47
C TYR A 165 12.73 -15.58 -2.92
N ARG A 166 11.41 -15.78 -3.10
CA ARG A 166 10.75 -15.91 -4.42
C ARG A 166 10.74 -14.63 -5.26
N THR A 167 10.85 -13.46 -4.62
CA THR A 167 10.48 -12.19 -5.24
C THR A 167 11.36 -11.77 -6.41
N GLU A 168 12.64 -12.18 -6.45
CA GLU A 168 13.49 -11.91 -7.61
C GLU A 168 12.98 -12.58 -8.88
N GLN A 169 12.52 -13.82 -8.75
CA GLN A 169 11.95 -14.56 -9.87
C GLN A 169 10.57 -14.00 -10.24
N ASP A 170 9.71 -13.72 -9.25
CA ASP A 170 8.41 -13.10 -9.49
C ASP A 170 8.57 -11.76 -10.25
N LEU A 171 9.56 -10.93 -9.88
CA LEU A 171 9.84 -9.67 -10.55
C LEU A 171 10.29 -9.88 -12.00
N LYS A 172 11.15 -10.88 -12.25
CA LYS A 172 11.60 -11.23 -13.60
C LYS A 172 10.42 -11.63 -14.47
N ASP A 173 9.57 -12.54 -13.99
CA ASP A 173 8.42 -13.04 -14.73
C ASP A 173 7.39 -11.94 -15.00
N LEU A 174 7.14 -11.08 -14.00
CA LEU A 174 6.21 -9.96 -14.16
C LEU A 174 6.74 -8.88 -15.11
N SER A 175 8.06 -8.73 -15.25
CA SER A 175 8.65 -7.71 -16.13
C SER A 175 8.30 -7.91 -17.61
N GLU A 176 7.90 -9.13 -18.03
CA GLU A 176 7.42 -9.42 -19.38
C GLU A 176 6.14 -8.63 -19.73
N TYR A 177 5.39 -8.19 -18.72
CA TYR A 177 4.14 -7.44 -18.87
C TYR A 177 4.33 -5.91 -18.77
N GLN A 178 5.58 -5.42 -18.67
CA GLN A 178 5.94 -4.02 -18.37
C GLN A 178 5.06 -3.36 -17.28
N PRO A 179 4.94 -3.98 -16.09
CA PRO A 179 4.03 -3.55 -15.05
C PRO A 179 4.42 -2.23 -14.41
N PHE A 180 3.43 -1.60 -13.78
CA PHE A 180 3.68 -0.75 -12.61
C PHE A 180 3.84 -1.67 -11.40
N LEU A 181 5.02 -1.66 -10.78
CA LEU A 181 5.30 -2.39 -9.54
C LEU A 181 5.54 -1.43 -8.37
N ARG A 182 4.86 -1.69 -7.25
CA ARG A 182 5.23 -1.14 -5.94
C ARG A 182 6.12 -2.14 -5.22
N LEU A 183 7.34 -1.74 -4.91
CA LEU A 183 8.26 -2.56 -4.13
C LEU A 183 8.17 -2.15 -2.66
N VAL A 184 8.09 -3.13 -1.76
CA VAL A 184 8.07 -2.94 -0.30
C VAL A 184 9.08 -3.88 0.35
N LYS A 185 9.44 -3.66 1.62
CA LYS A 185 10.22 -4.65 2.39
C LYS A 185 9.41 -5.92 2.69
N GLY A 186 8.14 -5.76 3.04
CA GLY A 186 7.28 -6.84 3.57
C GLY A 186 6.71 -6.44 4.94
N ALA A 187 5.49 -6.86 5.23
CA ALA A 187 4.75 -6.44 6.44
C ALA A 187 4.28 -7.60 7.33
N TYR A 188 4.25 -8.83 6.79
CA TYR A 188 3.75 -10.00 7.50
C TYR A 188 4.86 -10.69 8.31
N LYS A 189 4.48 -11.58 9.22
CA LYS A 189 5.42 -12.39 10.01
C LYS A 189 5.50 -13.76 9.34
N GLU A 190 6.52 -13.95 8.53
CA GLU A 190 6.77 -15.17 7.75
C GLU A 190 7.86 -16.04 8.40
N SER A 191 7.88 -17.34 8.08
CA SER A 191 8.93 -18.24 8.55
C SER A 191 10.25 -17.99 7.80
N ALA A 192 11.37 -18.38 8.43
CA ALA A 192 12.69 -18.30 7.81
C ALA A 192 12.86 -19.22 6.58
N ASP A 193 11.92 -20.15 6.36
CA ASP A 193 11.91 -21.05 5.19
C ASP A 193 11.52 -20.32 3.90
N VAL A 194 10.77 -19.22 4.03
CA VAL A 194 10.21 -18.48 2.89
C VAL A 194 10.68 -17.02 2.82
N ALA A 195 11.19 -16.49 3.94
CA ALA A 195 11.62 -15.10 4.07
C ALA A 195 12.99 -14.95 4.73
N TYR A 196 13.75 -13.93 4.31
CA TYR A 196 14.99 -13.53 4.94
C TYR A 196 14.75 -13.16 6.41
N PRO A 197 15.36 -13.86 7.39
CA PRO A 197 15.16 -13.56 8.80
C PRO A 197 15.89 -12.28 9.23
N GLU A 198 17.03 -11.98 8.60
CA GLU A 198 17.89 -10.86 8.95
C GLU A 198 17.52 -9.60 8.16
N LYS A 199 17.34 -8.48 8.87
CA LYS A 199 17.00 -7.18 8.26
C LYS A 199 18.01 -6.76 7.18
N LYS A 200 19.30 -7.06 7.38
CA LYS A 200 20.36 -6.72 6.43
C LYS A 200 20.11 -7.37 5.07
N ASP A 201 19.71 -8.64 5.06
CA ASP A 201 19.47 -9.38 3.83
C ASP A 201 18.22 -8.87 3.11
N VAL A 202 17.17 -8.50 3.87
CA VAL A 202 15.99 -7.81 3.32
C VAL A 202 16.39 -6.47 2.66
N ASP A 203 17.24 -5.68 3.31
CA ASP A 203 17.67 -4.37 2.79
C ASP A 203 18.51 -4.51 1.51
N GLU A 204 19.42 -5.49 1.47
CA GLU A 204 20.22 -5.77 0.27
C GLU A 204 19.38 -6.35 -0.87
N ASN A 205 18.45 -7.26 -0.58
CA ASN A 205 17.53 -7.76 -1.60
C ASN A 205 16.62 -6.65 -2.12
N TYR A 206 16.18 -5.72 -1.26
CA TYR A 206 15.37 -4.59 -1.70
C TYR A 206 16.13 -3.68 -2.68
N LYS A 207 17.41 -3.37 -2.40
CA LYS A 207 18.28 -2.64 -3.33
C LYS A 207 18.45 -3.37 -4.65
N LYS A 208 18.63 -4.69 -4.60
CA LYS A 208 18.73 -5.55 -5.79
C LYS A 208 17.47 -5.47 -6.65
N LEU A 209 16.30 -5.64 -6.05
CA LEU A 209 15.00 -5.60 -6.73
C LEU A 209 14.69 -4.21 -7.32
N ILE A 210 15.02 -3.13 -6.60
CA ILE A 210 14.88 -1.75 -7.12
C ILE A 210 15.70 -1.59 -8.39
N LYS A 211 16.99 -1.97 -8.36
CA LYS A 211 17.87 -1.86 -9.53
C LYS A 211 17.33 -2.70 -10.69
N GLN A 212 16.94 -3.95 -10.44
CA GLN A 212 16.39 -4.83 -11.46
C GLN A 212 15.12 -4.25 -12.09
N SER A 213 14.14 -3.82 -11.28
CA SER A 213 12.87 -3.24 -11.78
C SER A 213 13.09 -2.02 -12.66
N LEU A 214 13.97 -1.11 -12.21
CA LEU A 214 14.30 0.11 -12.93
C LEU A 214 15.00 -0.17 -14.26
N LEU A 215 15.94 -1.12 -14.29
CA LEU A 215 16.68 -1.51 -15.50
C LEU A 215 15.84 -2.32 -16.49
N SER A 216 14.87 -3.09 -16.01
CA SER A 216 13.86 -3.76 -16.86
C SER A 216 12.88 -2.77 -17.51
N GLY A 217 12.93 -1.49 -17.14
CA GLY A 217 12.04 -0.48 -17.66
C GLY A 217 10.64 -0.55 -17.07
N ASN A 218 10.41 -1.19 -15.93
CA ASN A 218 9.10 -1.17 -15.26
C ASN A 218 8.86 0.21 -14.62
N TYR A 219 7.61 0.66 -14.54
CA TYR A 219 7.31 1.81 -13.67
C TYR A 219 7.41 1.35 -12.22
N THR A 220 8.29 1.97 -11.43
CA THR A 220 8.62 1.46 -10.09
C THR A 220 8.24 2.46 -9.01
N ALA A 221 7.37 2.06 -8.10
CA ALA A 221 7.12 2.78 -6.85
C ALA A 221 7.98 2.19 -5.73
N ILE A 222 8.89 3.00 -5.19
CA ILE A 222 9.77 2.65 -4.08
C ILE A 222 9.06 3.02 -2.78
N ALA A 223 8.32 2.08 -2.21
CA ALA A 223 7.58 2.28 -0.96
C ALA A 223 8.50 2.00 0.24
N SER A 224 9.12 3.04 0.77
CA SER A 224 10.09 2.94 1.87
C SER A 224 10.26 4.26 2.61
N HIS A 225 10.41 4.17 3.95
CA HIS A 225 10.77 5.31 4.81
C HIS A 225 12.27 5.38 5.12
N ASP A 226 13.07 4.53 4.47
CA ASP A 226 14.49 4.34 4.75
C ASP A 226 15.36 5.25 3.86
N ASP A 227 16.14 6.14 4.48
CA ASP A 227 17.01 7.09 3.76
C ASP A 227 18.05 6.40 2.90
N GLN A 228 18.56 5.25 3.35
CA GLN A 228 19.58 4.52 2.58
C GLN A 228 18.99 3.97 1.29
N ILE A 229 17.72 3.54 1.31
CA ILE A 229 17.00 3.08 0.12
C ILE A 229 16.69 4.24 -0.82
N ILE A 230 16.30 5.39 -0.28
CA ILE A 230 16.02 6.60 -1.08
C ILE A 230 17.29 7.06 -1.80
N GLU A 231 18.40 7.22 -1.08
CA GLU A 231 19.66 7.67 -1.68
C GLU A 231 20.24 6.64 -2.65
N TYR A 232 20.14 5.34 -2.34
CA TYR A 232 20.50 4.28 -3.28
C TYR A 232 19.69 4.35 -4.58
N THR A 233 18.37 4.54 -4.48
CA THR A 233 17.49 4.66 -5.67
C THR A 233 17.89 5.87 -6.51
N LYS A 234 18.17 7.01 -5.88
CA LYS A 234 18.63 8.22 -6.56
C LYS A 234 19.99 8.01 -7.26
N MET A 235 20.90 7.30 -6.61
CA MET A 235 22.20 6.93 -7.17
C MET A 235 22.04 6.06 -8.42
N ILE A 236 21.27 4.96 -8.33
CA ILE A 236 21.02 4.06 -9.46
C ILE A 236 20.33 4.79 -10.62
N ALA A 237 19.34 5.63 -10.33
CA ALA A 237 18.66 6.41 -11.36
C ALA A 237 19.62 7.37 -12.09
N ARG A 238 20.56 8.00 -11.38
CA ARG A 238 21.59 8.86 -12.00
C ARG A 238 22.60 8.07 -12.80
N GLU A 239 23.12 6.96 -12.24
CA GLU A 239 24.11 6.09 -12.88
C GLU A 239 23.62 5.57 -14.24
N HIS A 240 22.35 5.22 -14.32
CA HIS A 240 21.73 4.64 -15.52
C HIS A 240 20.86 5.63 -16.31
N ASN A 241 20.94 6.94 -16.03
CA ASN A 241 20.17 7.98 -16.71
C ASN A 241 18.65 7.72 -16.75
N ILE A 242 18.09 7.16 -15.67
CA ILE A 242 16.67 6.82 -15.56
C ILE A 242 15.89 8.10 -15.26
N PRO A 243 14.92 8.48 -16.13
CA PRO A 243 14.11 9.68 -15.90
C PRO A 243 13.29 9.60 -14.61
N LYS A 244 13.11 10.75 -13.94
CA LYS A 244 12.35 10.84 -12.68
C LYS A 244 10.85 10.54 -12.82
N ASP A 245 10.34 10.51 -14.04
CA ASP A 245 8.95 10.18 -14.33
C ASP A 245 8.71 8.68 -14.55
N ARG A 246 9.78 7.84 -14.53
CA ARG A 246 9.73 6.37 -14.57
C ARG A 246 9.60 5.71 -13.21
N PHE A 247 9.72 6.46 -12.13
CA PHE A 247 9.59 5.95 -10.77
C PHE A 247 9.04 7.00 -9.82
N GLU A 248 8.56 6.54 -8.68
CA GLU A 248 8.07 7.42 -7.61
C GLU A 248 8.49 6.87 -6.24
N PHE A 249 8.55 7.76 -5.24
CA PHE A 249 8.68 7.35 -3.85
C PHE A 249 7.31 7.27 -3.20
N GLN A 250 7.11 6.29 -2.33
CA GLN A 250 5.87 6.16 -1.58
C GLN A 250 6.12 6.03 -0.08
N MET A 251 5.27 6.68 0.72
CA MET A 251 5.28 6.54 2.16
C MET A 251 3.86 6.57 2.70
N LEU A 252 3.68 5.88 3.82
CA LEU A 252 2.46 5.98 4.62
C LEU A 252 2.23 7.41 5.10
N TYR A 253 0.95 7.79 5.18
CA TYR A 253 0.54 9.02 5.81
C TYR A 253 1.06 9.14 7.27
N GLY A 254 1.41 10.36 7.67
CA GLY A 254 1.91 10.68 9.01
C GLY A 254 3.40 10.39 9.22
N MET A 255 4.09 9.80 8.24
CA MET A 255 5.49 9.40 8.37
C MET A 255 6.40 10.28 7.52
N ARG A 256 7.46 10.83 8.13
CA ARG A 256 8.56 11.50 7.39
C ARG A 256 8.12 12.70 6.53
N ASN A 257 7.04 13.42 6.89
CA ASN A 257 6.43 14.51 6.08
C ASN A 257 7.44 15.50 5.47
N LYS A 258 8.48 15.89 6.22
CA LYS A 258 9.55 16.76 5.71
C LYS A 258 10.26 16.14 4.49
N THR A 259 10.63 14.86 4.58
CA THR A 259 11.28 14.12 3.50
C THR A 259 10.36 13.98 2.28
N GLN A 260 9.06 13.77 2.49
CA GLN A 260 8.08 13.72 1.40
C GLN A 260 8.12 15.01 0.58
N LEU A 261 8.00 16.16 1.26
CA LEU A 261 8.04 17.48 0.63
C LEU A 261 9.40 17.83 0.03
N ASP A 262 10.49 17.44 0.69
CA ASP A 262 11.85 17.67 0.18
C ASP A 262 12.12 16.88 -1.12
N LEU A 263 11.54 15.68 -1.28
CA LEU A 263 11.63 14.90 -2.51
C LEU A 263 10.79 15.50 -3.65
N VAL A 264 9.58 16.00 -3.34
CA VAL A 264 8.76 16.75 -4.30
C VAL A 264 9.49 17.99 -4.81
N LYS A 265 10.12 18.77 -3.91
CA LYS A 265 10.93 19.95 -4.28
C LYS A 265 12.14 19.60 -5.14
N GLN A 266 12.69 18.39 -4.98
CA GLN A 266 13.75 17.86 -5.84
C GLN A 266 13.22 17.38 -7.21
N GLY A 267 11.91 17.46 -7.47
CA GLY A 267 11.27 17.06 -8.72
C GLY A 267 11.00 15.57 -8.84
N TYR A 268 10.98 14.82 -7.74
CA TYR A 268 10.55 13.42 -7.74
C TYR A 268 9.03 13.33 -7.58
N LYS A 269 8.40 12.38 -8.28
CA LYS A 269 7.03 11.98 -7.98
C LYS A 269 6.98 11.35 -6.58
N PHE A 270 6.00 11.76 -5.78
CA PHE A 270 5.82 11.26 -4.44
C PHE A 270 4.35 10.94 -4.17
N ARG A 271 4.08 9.72 -3.70
CA ARG A 271 2.73 9.26 -3.36
C ARG A 271 2.59 8.93 -1.89
N VAL A 272 1.55 9.48 -1.26
CA VAL A 272 1.21 9.17 0.13
C VAL A 272 0.14 8.07 0.16
N TYR A 273 0.38 7.01 0.93
CA TYR A 273 -0.61 5.97 1.19
C TYR A 273 -1.51 6.42 2.34
N VAL A 274 -2.78 6.67 2.03
CA VAL A 274 -3.78 7.25 2.94
C VAL A 274 -4.87 6.21 3.21
N PRO A 275 -4.84 5.53 4.35
CA PRO A 275 -5.93 4.66 4.76
C PRO A 275 -7.17 5.50 5.13
N TYR A 276 -8.37 4.97 4.89
CA TYR A 276 -9.64 5.56 5.34
C TYR A 276 -10.63 4.47 5.74
N GLY A 277 -11.67 4.83 6.48
CA GLY A 277 -12.69 3.89 6.93
C GLY A 277 -12.73 3.72 8.44
N LEU A 278 -13.77 3.01 8.91
CA LEU A 278 -14.03 2.80 10.34
C LEU A 278 -13.08 1.77 10.97
N ASP A 279 -12.51 0.85 10.19
CA ASP A 279 -11.68 -0.27 10.66
C ASP A 279 -10.21 0.12 10.94
N TRP A 280 -9.99 1.32 11.48
CA TRP A 280 -8.65 1.92 11.63
C TRP A 280 -7.83 1.38 12.80
N TYR A 281 -8.46 0.77 13.80
CA TYR A 281 -7.76 0.34 15.02
C TYR A 281 -6.78 -0.80 14.76
N GLY A 282 -7.21 -1.88 14.09
CA GLY A 282 -6.34 -2.99 13.72
C GLY A 282 -5.14 -2.54 12.88
N TYR A 283 -5.40 -1.70 11.88
CA TYR A 283 -4.35 -1.06 11.08
C TYR A 283 -3.37 -0.27 11.93
N PHE A 284 -3.86 0.60 12.83
CA PHE A 284 -3.02 1.40 13.71
C PHE A 284 -2.16 0.55 14.65
N MET A 285 -2.73 -0.50 15.25
CA MET A 285 -1.99 -1.41 16.12
C MET A 285 -0.87 -2.15 15.37
N ARG A 286 -1.12 -2.57 14.12
CA ARG A 286 -0.05 -3.15 13.29
C ARG A 286 1.06 -2.14 13.00
N ARG A 287 0.73 -0.87 12.71
CA ARG A 287 1.75 0.19 12.53
C ARG A 287 2.60 0.40 13.79
N LEU A 288 2.02 0.30 14.98
CA LEU A 288 2.76 0.38 16.25
C LEU A 288 3.68 -0.83 16.45
N ALA A 289 3.24 -2.03 16.05
CA ALA A 289 4.01 -3.26 16.17
C ALA A 289 5.28 -3.27 15.30
N GLU A 290 5.23 -2.62 14.13
CA GLU A 290 6.31 -2.68 13.14
C GLU A 290 7.59 -1.94 13.53
N ARG A 291 7.50 -0.85 14.32
CA ARG A 291 8.69 -0.17 14.85
C ARG A 291 8.41 0.44 16.23
N PRO A 292 9.25 0.19 17.24
CA PRO A 292 9.17 0.89 18.53
C PRO A 292 9.29 2.42 18.39
N ALA A 293 10.00 2.90 17.38
CA ALA A 293 10.04 4.32 17.03
C ALA A 293 8.65 4.85 16.60
N ASN A 294 7.81 4.04 15.92
CA ASN A 294 6.44 4.42 15.57
C ASN A 294 5.58 4.66 16.82
N ILE A 295 5.91 4.03 17.95
CA ILE A 295 5.28 4.31 19.24
C ILE A 295 5.65 5.75 19.67
N ALA A 296 6.94 6.09 19.72
CA ALA A 296 7.38 7.44 20.04
C ALA A 296 6.86 8.51 19.06
N PHE A 297 6.70 8.19 17.76
CA PHE A 297 6.12 9.08 16.76
C PHE A 297 4.60 9.20 16.86
N ALA A 298 3.87 8.11 17.12
CA ALA A 298 2.44 8.13 17.41
C ALA A 298 2.16 9.03 18.63
N PHE A 299 2.95 8.86 19.70
CA PHE A 299 2.86 9.72 20.88
C PHE A 299 3.33 11.17 20.62
N LYS A 300 4.33 11.44 19.76
CA LYS A 300 4.69 12.84 19.40
C LYS A 300 3.66 13.54 18.53
N GLY A 301 2.97 12.84 17.64
CA GLY A 301 1.80 13.35 16.92
C GLY A 301 0.57 13.58 17.82
N MET A 302 0.58 13.02 19.04
CA MET A 302 -0.46 13.22 20.05
C MET A 302 -0.29 14.51 20.88
N VAL A 303 0.89 15.16 20.90
CA VAL A 303 1.17 16.33 21.77
C VAL A 303 1.22 17.68 21.03
N LYS A 304 1.20 17.69 19.69
CA LYS A 304 1.03 18.95 18.94
C LYS A 304 -0.44 19.23 18.70
N ASN A 305 -1.01 20.07 19.56
CA ASN A 305 -2.11 20.98 19.23
C ASN A 305 -1.60 22.09 18.31
#